data_AF-A0A5B2VJJ6-F1
#
_entry.id   AF-A0A5B2VJJ6-F1
#
_cell.length_a   1.000
_cell.length_b   1.000
_cell.length_c   1.000
_cell.angle_alpha   90.00
_cell.angle_beta   90.00
_cell.angle_gamma   90.00
#
_symmetry.space_group_name_H-M   'P 1'
#
loop_
_entity.id
_entity.type
_entity.pdbx_description
1 polymer ?
#
loop_
_entity_poly.entity_id
_entity_poly.type
_entity_poly.pdbx_seq_one_letter_code
_entity_poly.pdbx_strand_id
1 'polypeptide(L)'
;MFIFEQIHPMKLARIIILSLAVITAVSIFIYLSVISLIGKRAAPAVAAQQMLAEAALSPEPAAPSRFFSIYAGNQDTVIFAPAYNSQWLQQVNTKYSWEHFDQYSNKFWVYVSGLLDTLPVLAEGKVASRQQYLDSLTKGQKLLYTVVIFNNETDNGGVYQFFFNYPELAFAVTEVFKELQAGVISADYAKCLDEFLRTKNSFAKKTSILNDPAGNPQQKLADFRSAHKDLKTADKIKAYFYQEAYKKQFFKKIVDYVDAHMDQFTQKPHS
;
A
#
# COMPACT_ATOMS: atom_id res chain seq x y z
N MET A 1 -10.16 8.74 67.99
CA MET A 1 -9.60 7.38 68.08
C MET A 1 -9.73 6.74 66.71
N PHE A 2 -8.70 6.84 65.87
CA PHE A 2 -8.66 6.20 64.55
C PHE A 2 -7.86 4.91 64.66
N ILE A 3 -8.53 3.78 64.45
CA ILE A 3 -7.91 2.46 64.41
C ILE A 3 -7.26 2.32 63.04
N PHE A 4 -5.93 2.37 62.99
CA PHE A 4 -5.16 1.90 61.84
C PHE A 4 -5.11 0.37 61.94
N GLU A 5 -5.93 -0.33 61.15
CA GLU A 5 -5.76 -1.76 60.94
C GLU A 5 -4.38 -2.01 60.30
N GLN A 6 -3.52 -2.72 61.03
CA GLN A 6 -2.27 -3.23 60.48
C GLN A 6 -2.59 -4.23 59.38
N ILE A 7 -2.38 -3.82 58.12
CA ILE A 7 -2.39 -4.76 57.00
C ILE A 7 -1.19 -5.69 57.20
N HIS A 8 -1.49 -6.92 57.62
CA HIS A 8 -0.51 -7.98 57.84
C HIS A 8 0.43 -8.09 56.61
N PRO A 9 1.76 -8.15 56.79
CA PRO A 9 2.74 -8.12 55.68
C PRO A 9 2.50 -9.21 54.63
N MET A 10 1.89 -10.35 55.00
CA MET A 10 1.50 -11.40 54.06
C MET A 10 0.34 -11.02 53.12
N LYS A 11 -0.59 -10.15 53.56
CA LYS A 11 -1.69 -9.67 52.70
C LYS A 11 -1.17 -8.67 51.66
N LEU A 12 -0.24 -7.80 52.05
CA LEU A 12 0.39 -6.84 51.13
C LEU A 12 1.24 -7.56 50.07
N ALA A 13 2.02 -8.57 50.46
CA ALA A 13 2.79 -9.39 49.53
C ALA A 13 1.91 -10.13 48.52
N ARG A 14 0.76 -10.69 48.96
CA ARG A 14 -0.20 -11.34 48.06
C ARG A 14 -0.83 -10.37 47.07
N ILE A 15 -1.20 -9.16 47.50
CA ILE A 15 -1.77 -8.13 46.62
C ILE A 15 -0.74 -7.68 45.57
N ILE A 16 0.52 -7.52 45.94
CA ILE A 16 1.60 -7.17 45.00
C ILE A 16 1.80 -8.29 43.98
N ILE A 17 1.87 -9.55 44.41
CA ILE A 17 2.03 -10.70 43.51
C ILE A 17 0.85 -10.83 42.54
N LEU A 18 -0.39 -10.68 43.03
CA LEU A 18 -1.59 -10.68 42.18
C LEU A 18 -1.59 -9.52 41.17
N SER A 19 -1.15 -8.33 41.59
CA SER A 19 -1.08 -7.16 40.71
C SER A 19 -0.04 -7.35 39.60
N LEU A 20 1.14 -7.90 39.92
CA LEU A 20 2.17 -8.23 38.94
C LEU A 20 1.71 -9.33 37.96
N ALA A 21 1.00 -10.35 38.45
CA ALA A 21 0.45 -11.40 37.60
C ALA A 21 -0.59 -10.86 36.61
N VAL A 22 -1.47 -9.95 37.04
CA VAL A 22 -2.47 -9.31 36.17
C VAL A 22 -1.80 -8.40 35.13
N ILE A 23 -0.82 -7.59 35.52
CA ILE A 23 -0.06 -6.73 34.58
C ILE A 23 0.67 -7.58 33.52
N THR A 24 1.23 -8.71 33.93
CA THR A 24 1.94 -9.62 33.03
C THR A 24 0.97 -10.30 32.06
N ALA A 25 -0.19 -10.76 32.54
CA ALA A 25 -1.23 -11.36 31.72
C ALA A 25 -1.82 -10.37 30.70
N VAL A 26 -2.07 -9.11 31.11
CA VAL A 26 -2.55 -8.05 30.21
C VAL A 26 -1.49 -7.70 29.16
N SER A 27 -0.21 -7.63 29.54
CA SER A 27 0.89 -7.36 28.60
C SER A 27 1.07 -8.47 27.57
N ILE A 28 0.97 -9.73 28.00
CA ILE A 28 1.00 -10.90 27.11
C ILE A 28 -0.22 -10.88 26.18
N PHE A 29 -1.41 -10.57 26.68
CA PHE A 29 -2.63 -10.51 25.87
C PHE A 29 -2.56 -9.40 24.81
N ILE A 30 -2.04 -8.21 25.16
CA ILE A 30 -1.80 -7.13 24.20
C ILE A 30 -0.75 -7.55 23.17
N TYR A 31 0.35 -8.15 23.60
CA TYR A 31 1.43 -8.60 22.71
C TYR A 31 0.94 -9.69 21.72
N LEU A 32 0.17 -10.68 22.19
CA LEU A 32 -0.43 -11.71 21.35
C LEU A 32 -1.52 -11.15 20.43
N SER A 33 -2.28 -10.14 20.87
CA SER A 33 -3.27 -9.46 20.02
C SER A 33 -2.60 -8.66 18.91
N VAL A 34 -1.48 -7.98 19.20
CA VAL A 34 -0.66 -7.26 18.22
C VAL A 34 -0.01 -8.23 17.23
N ILE A 35 0.54 -9.37 17.70
CA ILE A 35 1.08 -10.42 16.81
C ILE A 35 -0.02 -11.04 15.94
N SER A 36 -1.21 -11.29 16.48
CA SER A 36 -2.34 -11.81 15.70
C SER A 36 -2.83 -10.80 14.66
N LEU A 37 -2.81 -9.50 14.99
CA LEU A 37 -3.17 -8.42 14.06
C LEU A 37 -2.10 -8.25 12.96
N ILE A 38 -0.82 -8.38 13.29
CA ILE A 38 0.30 -8.35 12.32
C ILE A 38 0.26 -9.62 11.44
N GLY A 39 0.06 -10.80 12.02
CA GLY A 39 0.00 -12.07 11.29
C GLY A 39 -1.20 -12.21 10.35
N LYS A 40 -2.38 -11.70 10.75
CA LYS A 40 -3.57 -11.65 9.87
C LYS A 40 -3.48 -10.58 8.78
N ARG A 41 -2.66 -9.54 8.97
CA ARG A 41 -2.39 -8.48 7.97
C ARG A 41 -1.24 -8.81 7.02
N ALA A 42 -0.33 -9.69 7.43
CA ALA A 42 0.76 -10.14 6.58
C ALA A 42 0.28 -11.11 5.50
N ALA A 43 -0.65 -12.03 5.76
CA ALA A 43 -0.96 -13.12 4.82
C ALA A 43 -1.37 -12.70 3.38
N PRO A 44 -2.26 -11.71 3.14
CA PRO A 44 -2.61 -11.30 1.78
C PRO A 44 -1.57 -10.37 1.14
N ALA A 45 -0.95 -9.48 1.92
CA ALA A 45 0.13 -8.61 1.47
C ALA A 45 1.41 -9.41 1.13
N VAL A 46 1.68 -10.47 1.88
CA VAL A 46 2.76 -11.43 1.66
C VAL A 46 2.46 -12.32 0.46
N ALA A 47 1.21 -12.69 0.19
CA ALA A 47 0.87 -13.43 -1.03
C ALA A 47 1.04 -12.57 -2.30
N ALA A 48 0.59 -11.31 -2.28
CA ALA A 48 0.84 -10.37 -3.38
C ALA A 48 2.34 -10.04 -3.52
N GLN A 49 3.05 -9.84 -2.40
CA GLN A 49 4.51 -9.67 -2.40
C GLN A 49 5.27 -10.93 -2.80
N GLN A 50 4.76 -12.14 -2.53
CA GLN A 50 5.37 -13.41 -2.94
C GLN A 50 5.17 -13.64 -4.44
N MET A 51 3.99 -13.35 -5.00
CA MET A 51 3.79 -13.38 -6.46
C MET A 51 4.66 -12.31 -7.17
N LEU A 52 4.87 -11.14 -6.54
CA LEU A 52 5.79 -10.10 -7.03
C LEU A 52 7.27 -10.48 -6.85
N ALA A 53 7.63 -11.21 -5.78
CA ALA A 53 8.98 -11.69 -5.52
C ALA A 53 9.36 -12.90 -6.40
N GLU A 54 8.42 -13.78 -6.73
CA GLU A 54 8.61 -14.87 -7.70
C GLU A 54 8.76 -14.32 -9.13
N ALA A 55 8.06 -13.23 -9.47
CA ALA A 55 8.31 -12.50 -10.72
C ALA A 55 9.70 -11.84 -10.77
N ALA A 56 10.27 -11.49 -9.62
CA ALA A 56 11.62 -10.93 -9.50
C ALA A 56 12.75 -11.99 -9.51
N LEU A 57 12.41 -13.28 -9.40
CA LEU A 57 13.35 -14.41 -9.46
C LEU A 57 13.37 -15.10 -10.84
N SER A 58 12.54 -14.65 -11.78
CA SER A 58 12.65 -14.99 -13.21
C SER A 58 13.86 -14.27 -13.82
N PRO A 59 14.55 -14.84 -14.84
CA PRO A 59 15.73 -14.22 -15.42
C PRO A 59 15.39 -12.78 -15.84
N GLU A 60 16.24 -11.85 -15.38
CA GLU A 60 16.27 -10.41 -15.64
C GLU A 60 14.96 -9.85 -16.24
N PRO A 61 14.15 -9.05 -15.51
CA PRO A 61 13.05 -8.37 -16.18
C PRO A 61 13.68 -7.51 -17.26
N ALA A 62 13.48 -7.92 -18.52
CA ALA A 62 13.81 -7.12 -19.68
C ALA A 62 13.31 -5.72 -19.40
N ALA A 63 14.16 -4.70 -19.64
CA ALA A 63 13.79 -3.30 -19.48
C ALA A 63 12.34 -3.13 -19.98
N PRO A 64 11.43 -2.57 -19.17
CA PRO A 64 10.00 -2.67 -19.41
C PRO A 64 9.72 -2.25 -20.85
N SER A 65 9.23 -3.18 -21.67
CA SER A 65 9.06 -2.97 -23.12
C SER A 65 8.01 -1.90 -23.43
N ARG A 66 7.29 -1.41 -22.41
CA ARG A 66 6.35 -0.31 -22.46
C ARG A 66 6.07 0.25 -21.05
N PHE A 67 5.89 1.56 -20.93
CA PHE A 67 5.30 2.15 -19.72
C PHE A 67 3.84 1.76 -19.60
N PHE A 68 3.39 1.46 -18.39
CA PHE A 68 1.99 1.21 -18.08
C PHE A 68 1.20 2.53 -18.10
N SER A 69 -0.05 2.47 -18.57
CA SER A 69 -0.98 3.60 -18.58
C SER A 69 -2.37 3.13 -18.16
N ILE A 70 -3.05 3.91 -17.32
CA ILE A 70 -4.42 3.61 -16.90
C ILE A 70 -5.40 3.75 -18.08
N TYR A 71 -5.02 4.49 -19.14
CA TYR A 71 -5.83 4.74 -20.33
C TYR A 71 -5.61 3.74 -21.47
N ALA A 72 -4.67 2.80 -21.33
CA ALA A 72 -4.38 1.79 -22.34
C ALA A 72 -5.07 0.45 -22.03
N GLY A 73 -5.32 -0.36 -23.05
CA GLY A 73 -5.95 -1.69 -22.90
C GLY A 73 -7.43 -1.60 -22.49
N ASN A 74 -7.92 -2.59 -21.74
CA ASN A 74 -9.32 -2.63 -21.28
C ASN A 74 -9.68 -1.40 -20.44
N GLN A 75 -10.85 -0.80 -20.64
CA GLN A 75 -11.26 0.41 -19.92
C GLN A 75 -12.49 0.19 -19.04
N ASP A 76 -13.43 -0.63 -19.48
CA ASP A 76 -14.79 -0.70 -18.95
C ASP A 76 -15.28 -2.13 -18.70
N THR A 77 -14.70 -3.12 -19.36
CA THR A 77 -15.19 -4.50 -19.30
C THR A 77 -14.65 -5.19 -18.06
N VAL A 78 -15.51 -5.47 -17.08
CA VAL A 78 -15.10 -6.19 -15.88
C VAL A 78 -14.85 -7.67 -16.20
N ILE A 79 -13.56 -8.06 -16.29
CA ILE A 79 -13.13 -9.44 -16.56
C ILE A 79 -12.93 -10.19 -15.24
N PHE A 80 -12.23 -9.57 -14.29
CA PHE A 80 -12.01 -10.07 -12.95
C PHE A 80 -12.70 -9.15 -11.97
N ALA A 81 -13.62 -9.67 -11.18
CA ALA A 81 -14.22 -8.92 -10.10
C ALA A 81 -14.77 -9.86 -9.02
N PRO A 82 -14.70 -9.44 -7.76
CA PRO A 82 -15.44 -10.10 -6.70
C PRO A 82 -16.95 -9.95 -6.93
N ALA A 83 -17.70 -10.97 -6.49
CA ALA A 83 -19.15 -10.90 -6.41
C ALA A 83 -19.54 -10.35 -5.03
N TYR A 84 -19.84 -9.05 -4.96
CA TYR A 84 -20.37 -8.43 -3.74
C TYR A 84 -21.79 -7.94 -3.96
N ASN A 85 -22.63 -8.14 -2.95
CA ASN A 85 -23.97 -7.61 -2.92
C ASN A 85 -23.99 -6.20 -2.30
N SER A 86 -25.11 -5.49 -2.49
CA SER A 86 -25.34 -4.16 -1.93
C SER A 86 -25.19 -4.09 -0.41
N GLN A 87 -25.44 -5.21 0.30
CA GLN A 87 -25.30 -5.30 1.74
C GLN A 87 -23.84 -5.13 2.20
N TRP A 88 -22.86 -5.67 1.46
CA TRP A 88 -21.44 -5.46 1.77
C TRP A 88 -21.08 -3.97 1.69
N LEU A 89 -21.46 -3.28 0.61
CA LEU A 89 -21.20 -1.85 0.46
C LEU A 89 -21.83 -1.02 1.59
N GLN A 90 -23.06 -1.35 1.98
CA GLN A 90 -23.74 -0.68 3.07
C GLN A 90 -23.01 -0.87 4.42
N GLN A 91 -22.53 -2.09 4.70
CA GLN A 91 -21.76 -2.38 5.91
C GLN A 91 -20.45 -1.60 5.95
N VAL A 92 -19.72 -1.55 4.83
CA VAL A 92 -18.47 -0.78 4.71
C VAL A 92 -18.73 0.71 4.99
N ASN A 93 -19.76 1.29 4.36
CA ASN A 93 -20.12 2.70 4.53
C ASN A 93 -20.54 3.04 5.97
N THR A 94 -21.26 2.14 6.63
CA THR A 94 -21.72 2.36 8.00
C THR A 94 -20.57 2.25 9.00
N LYS A 95 -19.67 1.29 8.79
CA LYS A 95 -18.58 0.99 9.74
C LYS A 95 -17.42 1.99 9.63
N TYR A 96 -17.09 2.45 8.43
CA TYR A 96 -15.90 3.25 8.16
C TYR A 96 -16.26 4.70 7.76
N SER A 97 -16.69 5.48 8.75
CA SER A 97 -16.90 6.92 8.60
C SER A 97 -15.57 7.69 8.55
N TRP A 98 -15.51 8.73 7.73
CA TRP A 98 -14.38 9.66 7.71
C TRP A 98 -14.25 10.49 9.00
N GLU A 99 -15.29 10.58 9.83
CA GLU A 99 -15.22 11.28 11.12
C GLU A 99 -14.26 10.58 12.09
N HIS A 100 -14.21 9.24 12.04
CA HIS A 100 -13.35 8.39 12.86
C HIS A 100 -12.24 7.74 12.03
N PHE A 101 -11.58 8.53 11.18
CA PHE A 101 -10.52 8.05 10.31
C PHE A 101 -9.34 7.46 11.12
N ASP A 102 -8.95 6.23 10.77
CA ASP A 102 -7.70 5.62 11.20
C ASP A 102 -6.87 5.30 9.96
N GLN A 103 -5.59 5.69 9.95
CA GLN A 103 -4.73 5.55 8.78
C GLN A 103 -4.50 4.09 8.33
N TYR A 104 -4.71 3.11 9.23
CA TYR A 104 -4.51 1.68 8.98
C TYR A 104 -5.81 0.88 8.92
N SER A 105 -6.95 1.46 9.31
CA SER A 105 -8.25 0.81 9.36
C SER A 105 -9.35 1.78 8.92
N ASN A 106 -9.48 1.93 7.61
CA ASN A 106 -10.45 2.80 6.98
C ASN A 106 -11.02 2.16 5.71
N LYS A 107 -11.99 2.84 5.11
CA LYS A 107 -12.69 2.38 3.91
C LYS A 107 -11.75 2.13 2.72
N PHE A 108 -10.67 2.90 2.56
CA PHE A 108 -9.69 2.67 1.49
C PHE A 108 -9.06 1.28 1.61
N TRP A 109 -8.57 0.89 2.78
CA TRP A 109 -7.97 -0.44 2.97
C TRP A 109 -8.97 -1.59 2.80
N VAL A 110 -10.24 -1.36 3.16
CA VAL A 110 -11.30 -2.34 2.88
C VAL A 110 -11.49 -2.52 1.37
N TYR A 111 -11.47 -1.42 0.60
CA TYR A 111 -11.54 -1.48 -0.87
C TYR A 111 -10.31 -2.12 -1.49
N VAL A 112 -9.11 -1.89 -0.98
CA VAL A 112 -7.91 -2.62 -1.41
C VAL A 112 -8.11 -4.11 -1.20
N SER A 113 -8.43 -4.54 0.02
CA SER A 113 -8.56 -5.96 0.34
C SER A 113 -9.71 -6.66 -0.41
N GLY A 114 -10.83 -5.97 -0.60
CA GLY A 114 -12.02 -6.54 -1.21
C GLY A 114 -12.02 -6.47 -2.74
N LEU A 115 -11.57 -5.36 -3.32
CA LEU A 115 -11.73 -5.08 -4.76
C LEU A 115 -10.43 -5.28 -5.55
N LEU A 116 -9.26 -5.18 -4.92
CA LEU A 116 -7.97 -5.28 -5.60
C LEU A 116 -7.23 -6.59 -5.28
N ASP A 117 -7.06 -6.91 -3.99
CA ASP A 117 -6.27 -8.07 -3.55
C ASP A 117 -6.90 -9.42 -3.98
N THR A 118 -8.19 -9.43 -4.29
CA THR A 118 -8.89 -10.61 -4.81
C THR A 118 -8.61 -10.87 -6.29
N LEU A 119 -8.20 -9.85 -7.06
CA LEU A 119 -8.09 -9.95 -8.52
C LEU A 119 -7.02 -10.94 -8.99
N PRO A 120 -5.81 -11.01 -8.39
CA PRO A 120 -4.81 -12.01 -8.80
C PRO A 120 -5.32 -13.44 -8.67
N VAL A 121 -6.05 -13.76 -7.59
CA VAL A 121 -6.65 -15.08 -7.37
C VAL A 121 -7.69 -15.38 -8.46
N LEU A 122 -8.50 -14.39 -8.83
CA LEU A 122 -9.48 -14.55 -9.91
C LEU A 122 -8.85 -14.68 -11.29
N ALA A 123 -7.64 -14.14 -11.49
CA ALA A 123 -6.89 -14.18 -12.73
C ALA A 123 -5.96 -15.41 -12.86
N GLU A 124 -5.75 -16.16 -11.78
CA GLU A 124 -4.87 -17.32 -11.73
C GLU A 124 -5.22 -18.35 -12.82
N GLY A 125 -4.22 -18.74 -13.61
CA GLY A 125 -4.37 -19.66 -14.74
C GLY A 125 -5.14 -19.11 -15.95
N LYS A 126 -5.62 -17.85 -15.92
CA LYS A 126 -6.40 -17.23 -17.02
C LYS A 126 -5.61 -16.22 -17.85
N VAL A 127 -4.46 -15.77 -17.34
CA VAL A 127 -3.55 -14.84 -18.00
C VAL A 127 -2.15 -15.42 -18.02
N ALA A 128 -1.44 -15.27 -19.14
CA ALA A 128 -0.11 -15.85 -19.35
C ALA A 128 1.03 -14.92 -18.91
N SER A 129 0.75 -13.65 -18.60
CA SER A 129 1.77 -12.69 -18.17
C SER A 129 1.19 -11.58 -17.31
N ARG A 130 2.08 -10.88 -16.58
CA ARG A 130 1.74 -9.67 -15.83
C ARG A 130 1.19 -8.57 -16.74
N GLN A 131 1.75 -8.40 -17.93
CA GLN A 131 1.26 -7.39 -18.87
C GLN A 131 -0.18 -7.70 -19.30
N GLN A 132 -0.47 -8.96 -19.62
CA GLN A 132 -1.83 -9.39 -19.96
C GLN A 132 -2.81 -9.21 -18.78
N TYR A 133 -2.37 -9.50 -17.55
CA TYR A 133 -3.14 -9.20 -16.35
C TYR A 133 -3.47 -7.71 -16.26
N LEU A 134 -2.46 -6.85 -16.34
CA LEU A 134 -2.63 -5.40 -16.25
C LEU A 134 -3.52 -4.85 -17.38
N ASP A 135 -3.36 -5.34 -18.60
CA ASP A 135 -4.17 -4.91 -19.76
C ASP A 135 -5.63 -5.34 -19.64
N SER A 136 -5.92 -6.41 -18.90
CA SER A 136 -7.27 -6.92 -18.64
C SER A 136 -8.05 -6.15 -17.57
N LEU A 137 -7.38 -5.37 -16.73
CA LEU A 137 -8.04 -4.57 -15.69
C LEU A 137 -8.84 -3.41 -16.30
N THR A 138 -9.96 -3.05 -15.68
CA THR A 138 -10.70 -1.82 -16.02
C THR A 138 -9.89 -0.58 -15.68
N LYS A 139 -10.28 0.60 -16.17
CA LYS A 139 -9.63 1.88 -15.81
C LYS A 139 -9.61 2.10 -14.30
N GLY A 140 -10.73 1.85 -13.62
CA GLY A 140 -10.85 1.97 -12.16
C GLY A 140 -9.93 1.02 -11.41
N GLN A 141 -9.85 -0.25 -11.84
CA GLN A 141 -8.94 -1.23 -11.24
C GLN A 141 -7.47 -0.84 -11.46
N LYS A 142 -7.11 -0.34 -12.64
CA LYS A 142 -5.77 0.19 -12.95
C LYS A 142 -5.40 1.37 -12.07
N LEU A 143 -6.35 2.29 -11.87
CA LEU A 143 -6.18 3.44 -10.98
C LEU A 143 -5.93 2.99 -9.54
N LEU A 144 -6.78 2.08 -9.01
CA LEU A 144 -6.64 1.58 -7.64
C LEU A 144 -5.33 0.79 -7.47
N TYR A 145 -4.96 -0.06 -8.43
CA TYR A 145 -3.69 -0.77 -8.45
C TYR A 145 -2.50 0.18 -8.34
N THR A 146 -2.48 1.20 -9.21
CA THR A 146 -1.38 2.17 -9.29
C THR A 146 -1.25 2.98 -8.01
N VAL A 147 -2.36 3.46 -7.45
CA VAL A 147 -2.32 4.29 -6.24
C VAL A 147 -1.91 3.50 -5.01
N VAL A 148 -2.30 2.22 -4.91
CA VAL A 148 -1.90 1.34 -3.81
C VAL A 148 -0.40 1.08 -3.84
N ILE A 149 0.16 0.74 -5.01
CA ILE A 149 1.61 0.55 -5.15
C ILE A 149 2.36 1.83 -4.82
N PHE A 150 1.94 2.96 -5.39
CA PHE A 150 2.57 4.24 -5.08
C PHE A 150 2.51 4.55 -3.58
N ASN A 151 1.35 4.34 -2.93
CA ASN A 151 1.20 4.57 -1.50
C ASN A 151 2.16 3.69 -0.68
N ASN A 152 2.19 2.39 -0.95
CA ASN A 152 2.96 1.42 -0.18
C ASN A 152 4.47 1.69 -0.28
N GLU A 153 4.97 1.93 -1.50
CA GLU A 153 6.38 2.22 -1.71
C GLU A 153 6.78 3.58 -1.11
N THR A 154 5.90 4.57 -1.22
CA THR A 154 6.14 5.88 -0.63
C THR A 154 6.12 5.85 0.90
N ASP A 155 5.25 5.03 1.50
CA ASP A 155 5.22 4.79 2.96
C ASP A 155 6.46 4.06 3.47
N ASN A 156 7.06 3.19 2.66
CA ASN A 156 8.22 2.40 3.06
C ASN A 156 9.55 3.14 2.84
N GLY A 157 9.77 3.71 1.65
CA GLY A 157 11.04 4.36 1.28
C GLY A 157 10.89 5.65 0.47
N GLY A 158 9.70 6.23 0.44
CA GLY A 158 9.43 7.46 -0.30
C GLY A 158 9.34 7.26 -1.81
N VAL A 159 9.15 8.37 -2.52
CA VAL A 159 8.96 8.36 -3.99
C VAL A 159 10.16 7.78 -4.75
N TYR A 160 11.36 7.88 -4.17
CA TYR A 160 12.54 7.24 -4.73
C TYR A 160 12.40 5.71 -4.78
N GLN A 161 11.97 5.09 -3.67
CA GLN A 161 11.75 3.64 -3.63
C GLN A 161 10.67 3.21 -4.63
N PHE A 162 9.61 4.01 -4.79
CA PHE A 162 8.61 3.78 -5.83
C PHE A 162 9.22 3.72 -7.24
N PHE A 163 9.99 4.75 -7.63
CA PHE A 163 10.63 4.75 -8.95
C PHE A 163 11.62 3.61 -9.12
N PHE A 164 12.27 3.19 -8.04
CA PHE A 164 13.19 2.07 -8.04
C PHE A 164 12.50 0.71 -8.27
N ASN A 165 11.40 0.46 -7.56
CA ASN A 165 10.73 -0.83 -7.58
C ASN A 165 9.73 -0.97 -8.75
N TYR A 166 9.10 0.14 -9.17
CA TYR A 166 8.04 0.16 -10.18
C TYR A 166 8.20 1.29 -11.21
N PRO A 167 9.36 1.37 -11.91
CA PRO A 167 9.62 2.40 -12.91
C PRO A 167 8.58 2.40 -14.05
N GLU A 168 7.98 1.25 -14.38
CA GLU A 168 6.97 1.11 -15.41
C GLU A 168 5.67 1.84 -15.08
N LEU A 169 5.40 2.12 -13.80
CA LEU A 169 4.21 2.84 -13.33
C LEU A 169 4.43 4.36 -13.21
N ALA A 170 5.63 4.86 -13.51
CA ALA A 170 6.01 6.26 -13.29
C ALA A 170 5.06 7.27 -13.96
N PHE A 171 4.61 7.00 -15.18
CA PHE A 171 3.65 7.87 -15.86
C PHE A 171 2.22 7.66 -15.37
N ALA A 172 1.83 6.42 -15.08
CA ALA A 172 0.49 6.09 -14.60
C ALA A 172 0.13 6.81 -13.30
N VAL A 173 1.08 7.04 -12.38
CA VAL A 173 0.81 7.84 -11.18
C VAL A 173 0.39 9.27 -11.52
N THR A 174 0.99 9.88 -12.55
CA THR A 174 0.59 11.21 -13.03
C THR A 174 -0.84 11.18 -13.58
N GLU A 175 -1.18 10.15 -14.34
CA GLU A 175 -2.53 9.94 -14.88
C GLU A 175 -3.57 9.77 -13.77
N VAL A 176 -3.26 8.96 -12.75
CA VAL A 176 -4.11 8.76 -11.56
C VAL A 176 -4.30 10.06 -10.79
N PHE A 177 -3.24 10.82 -10.55
CA PHE A 177 -3.36 12.10 -9.84
C PHE A 177 -4.16 13.14 -10.61
N LYS A 178 -4.14 13.08 -11.94
CA LYS A 178 -5.02 13.88 -12.78
C LYS A 178 -6.49 13.46 -12.62
N GLU A 179 -6.79 12.16 -12.71
CA GLU A 179 -8.16 11.63 -12.53
C GLU A 179 -8.73 11.96 -11.14
N LEU A 180 -7.92 11.80 -10.09
CA LEU A 180 -8.32 12.09 -8.71
C LEU A 180 -8.34 13.59 -8.38
N GLN A 181 -7.89 14.44 -9.30
CA GLN A 181 -7.63 15.86 -9.05
C GLN A 181 -6.85 16.05 -7.75
N ALA A 182 -5.71 15.37 -7.63
CA ALA A 182 -4.95 15.22 -6.39
C ALA A 182 -4.12 16.45 -5.99
N GLY A 183 -4.42 17.63 -6.56
CA GLY A 183 -3.87 18.92 -6.14
C GLY A 183 -2.35 18.93 -5.96
N VAL A 184 -1.91 19.20 -4.72
CA VAL A 184 -0.49 19.40 -4.37
C VAL A 184 0.38 18.20 -4.75
N ILE A 185 -0.05 16.96 -4.47
CA ILE A 185 0.79 15.79 -4.79
C ILE A 185 0.95 15.58 -6.29
N SER A 186 -0.04 15.96 -7.09
CA SER A 186 0.09 15.89 -8.55
C SER A 186 1.22 16.80 -9.05
N ALA A 187 1.24 18.04 -8.58
CA ALA A 187 2.25 19.02 -8.99
C ALA A 187 3.66 18.66 -8.50
N ASP A 188 3.79 18.19 -7.26
CA ASP A 188 5.09 17.83 -6.71
C ASP A 188 5.60 16.49 -7.26
N TYR A 189 4.71 15.51 -7.50
CA TYR A 189 5.10 14.27 -8.17
C TYR A 189 5.58 14.50 -9.60
N ALA A 190 4.93 15.38 -10.37
CA ALA A 190 5.36 15.72 -11.72
C ALA A 190 6.79 16.29 -11.74
N LYS A 191 7.17 17.09 -10.74
CA LYS A 191 8.55 17.58 -10.57
C LYS A 191 9.50 16.46 -10.18
N CYS A 192 9.11 15.56 -9.27
CA CYS A 192 9.91 14.37 -8.96
C CYS A 192 10.15 13.50 -10.19
N LEU A 193 9.14 13.32 -11.04
CA LEU A 193 9.26 12.57 -12.28
C LEU A 193 10.22 13.27 -13.28
N ASP A 194 10.12 14.58 -13.43
CA ASP A 194 11.05 15.36 -14.25
C ASP A 194 12.50 15.31 -13.73
N GLU A 195 12.70 15.44 -12.41
CA GLU A 195 13.99 15.22 -11.74
C GLU A 195 14.53 13.81 -12.05
N PHE A 196 13.68 12.80 -11.87
CA PHE A 196 14.01 11.40 -12.12
C PHE A 196 14.46 11.16 -13.57
N LEU A 197 13.70 11.66 -14.56
CA LEU A 197 14.02 11.52 -15.98
C LEU A 197 15.29 12.28 -16.40
N ARG A 198 15.69 13.33 -15.68
CA ARG A 198 16.91 14.12 -15.95
C ARG A 198 18.17 13.53 -15.31
N THR A 199 18.05 12.54 -14.43
CA THR A 199 19.19 11.95 -13.75
C THR A 199 20.09 11.21 -14.76
N LYS A 200 21.29 11.74 -15.02
CA LYS A 200 22.21 11.30 -16.10
C LYS A 200 22.67 9.84 -16.05
N ASN A 201 22.63 9.20 -14.88
CA ASN A 201 22.87 7.78 -14.77
C ASN A 201 21.54 7.08 -15.03
N SER A 202 21.39 6.47 -16.21
CA SER A 202 20.17 5.78 -16.60
C SER A 202 19.69 4.91 -15.46
N PHE A 203 18.40 4.95 -15.21
CA PHE A 203 17.73 4.07 -14.25
C PHE A 203 18.25 2.62 -14.38
N ALA A 204 18.36 2.13 -15.62
CA ALA A 204 18.95 0.83 -15.95
C ALA A 204 20.34 0.59 -15.35
N LYS A 205 21.24 1.59 -15.37
CA LYS A 205 22.58 1.49 -14.76
C LYS A 205 22.51 1.41 -13.24
N LYS A 206 21.63 2.19 -12.59
CA LYS A 206 21.46 2.16 -11.13
C LYS A 206 20.78 0.86 -10.67
N THR A 207 19.79 0.38 -11.42
CA THR A 207 19.09 -0.89 -11.19
C THR A 207 20.00 -2.09 -11.40
N SER A 208 20.84 -2.07 -12.43
CA SER A 208 21.88 -3.08 -12.66
C SER A 208 22.86 -3.20 -11.49
N ILE A 209 23.35 -2.08 -10.93
CA ILE A 209 24.26 -2.07 -9.78
C ILE A 209 23.58 -2.63 -8.52
N LEU A 210 22.33 -2.25 -8.27
CA LEU A 210 21.60 -2.67 -7.08
C LEU A 210 21.18 -4.15 -7.14
N ASN A 211 20.86 -4.66 -8.33
CA ASN A 211 20.47 -6.04 -8.57
C ASN A 211 21.66 -6.99 -8.82
N ASP A 212 22.90 -6.50 -8.92
CA ASP A 212 24.09 -7.35 -9.10
C ASP A 212 24.29 -8.28 -7.90
N PRO A 213 24.05 -9.60 -8.00
CA PRO A 213 24.15 -10.52 -6.87
C PRO A 213 25.58 -10.62 -6.28
N ALA A 214 26.61 -10.21 -7.02
CA ALA A 214 28.00 -10.16 -6.55
C ALA A 214 28.39 -8.83 -5.88
N GLY A 215 27.51 -7.81 -5.92
CA GLY A 215 27.81 -6.47 -5.44
C GLY A 215 27.85 -6.34 -3.91
N ASN A 216 28.77 -5.52 -3.39
CA ASN A 216 28.90 -5.26 -1.96
C ASN A 216 27.63 -4.58 -1.39
N PRO A 217 26.96 -5.15 -0.38
CA PRO A 217 25.74 -4.58 0.21
C PRO A 217 25.89 -3.15 0.76
N GLN A 218 27.04 -2.79 1.34
CA GLN A 218 27.29 -1.44 1.84
C GLN A 218 27.45 -0.42 0.70
N GLN A 219 28.09 -0.82 -0.40
CA GLN A 219 28.22 0.01 -1.59
C GLN A 219 26.84 0.21 -2.26
N LYS A 220 26.05 -0.86 -2.40
CA LYS A 220 24.67 -0.79 -2.89
C LYS A 220 23.80 0.16 -2.06
N LEU A 221 23.89 0.08 -0.74
CA LEU A 221 23.16 0.97 0.16
C LEU A 221 23.65 2.42 0.04
N ALA A 222 24.95 2.64 -0.15
CA ALA A 222 25.52 3.96 -0.38
C ALA A 222 25.05 4.57 -1.71
N ASP A 223 25.01 3.77 -2.78
CA ASP A 223 24.54 4.19 -4.11
C ASP A 223 23.05 4.48 -4.11
N PHE A 224 22.24 3.64 -3.45
CA PHE A 224 20.82 3.89 -3.20
C PHE A 224 20.60 5.22 -2.45
N ARG A 225 21.34 5.45 -1.35
CA ARG A 225 21.28 6.70 -0.57
C ARG A 225 21.76 7.93 -1.35
N SER A 226 22.77 7.76 -2.20
CA SER A 226 23.29 8.84 -3.04
C SER A 226 22.24 9.27 -4.06
N ALA A 227 21.56 8.30 -4.68
CA ALA A 227 20.53 8.55 -5.67
C ALA A 227 19.26 9.21 -5.08
N HIS A 228 18.95 9.02 -3.80
CA HIS A 228 17.93 9.82 -3.10
C HIS A 228 18.20 11.33 -3.16
N LYS A 229 19.47 11.76 -3.20
CA LYS A 229 19.84 13.20 -3.25
C LYS A 229 19.52 13.84 -4.60
N ASP A 230 19.29 13.03 -5.63
CA ASP A 230 18.95 13.52 -6.97
C ASP A 230 17.47 13.93 -7.07
N LEU A 231 16.60 13.41 -6.19
CA LEU A 231 15.15 13.70 -6.16
C LEU A 231 14.78 14.69 -5.05
N LYS A 232 15.24 15.95 -5.19
CA LYS A 232 15.04 17.00 -4.18
C LYS A 232 13.55 17.25 -3.88
N THR A 233 12.67 17.09 -4.85
CA THR A 233 11.23 17.30 -4.63
C THR A 233 10.60 16.14 -3.84
N ALA A 234 11.23 14.97 -3.76
CA ALA A 234 10.71 13.85 -2.97
C ALA A 234 10.64 14.18 -1.47
N ASP A 235 11.56 15.01 -0.96
CA ASP A 235 11.52 15.49 0.42
C ASP A 235 10.31 16.40 0.71
N LYS A 236 9.83 17.15 -0.29
CA LYS A 236 8.59 17.94 -0.15
C LYS A 236 7.39 17.04 0.01
N ILE A 237 7.29 16.00 -0.82
CA ILE A 237 6.21 15.00 -0.71
C ILE A 237 6.27 14.35 0.66
N LYS A 238 7.47 13.91 1.08
CA LYS A 238 7.70 13.28 2.39
C LYS A 238 7.19 14.13 3.57
N ALA A 239 7.37 15.45 3.50
CA ALA A 239 7.01 16.37 4.58
C ALA A 239 5.51 16.37 4.92
N TYR A 240 4.64 16.10 3.95
CA TYR A 240 3.19 16.06 4.17
C TYR A 240 2.58 14.67 3.98
N PHE A 241 3.18 13.78 3.18
CA PHE A 241 2.54 12.52 2.77
C PHE A 241 2.23 11.59 3.95
N TYR A 242 3.03 11.64 5.01
CA TYR A 242 2.84 10.84 6.23
C TYR A 242 1.95 11.51 7.27
N GLN A 243 1.49 12.74 7.03
CA GLN A 243 0.60 13.41 7.95
C GLN A 243 -0.80 12.79 7.83
N GLU A 244 -1.39 12.41 8.95
CA GLU A 244 -2.72 11.78 9.00
C GLU A 244 -3.79 12.62 8.29
N ALA A 245 -3.76 13.95 8.48
CA ALA A 245 -4.69 14.87 7.82
C ALA A 245 -4.59 14.81 6.29
N TYR A 246 -3.38 14.71 5.76
CA TYR A 246 -3.17 14.54 4.32
C TYR A 246 -3.63 13.15 3.85
N LYS A 247 -3.21 12.07 4.55
CA LYS A 247 -3.61 10.69 4.24
C LYS A 247 -5.12 10.54 4.20
N LYS A 248 -5.83 11.13 5.16
CA LYS A 248 -7.29 11.15 5.21
C LYS A 248 -7.89 11.73 3.94
N GLN A 249 -7.44 12.92 3.52
CA GLN A 249 -7.95 13.56 2.30
C GLN A 249 -7.61 12.77 1.03
N PHE A 250 -6.39 12.25 0.97
CA PHE A 250 -5.92 11.47 -0.16
C PHE A 250 -6.70 10.15 -0.31
N PHE A 251 -6.83 9.38 0.78
CA PHE A 251 -7.64 8.15 0.80
C PHE A 251 -9.11 8.42 0.53
N LYS A 252 -9.64 9.53 1.04
CA LYS A 252 -11.01 9.93 0.72
C LYS A 252 -11.23 10.15 -0.76
N LYS A 253 -10.33 10.87 -1.46
CA LYS A 253 -10.43 11.06 -2.91
C LYS A 253 -10.45 9.75 -3.68
N ILE A 254 -9.62 8.79 -3.28
CA ILE A 254 -9.58 7.47 -3.91
C ILE A 254 -10.89 6.72 -3.68
N VAL A 255 -11.39 6.70 -2.44
CA VAL A 255 -12.66 6.05 -2.10
C VAL A 255 -13.84 6.69 -2.83
N ASP A 256 -13.91 8.03 -2.87
CA ASP A 256 -14.96 8.75 -3.60
C ASP A 256 -14.94 8.37 -5.09
N TYR A 257 -13.75 8.22 -5.68
CA TYR A 257 -13.61 7.74 -7.05
C TYR A 257 -14.12 6.30 -7.22
N VAL A 258 -13.75 5.39 -6.32
CA VAL A 258 -14.21 3.98 -6.37
C VAL A 258 -15.72 3.90 -6.21
N ASP A 259 -16.30 4.65 -5.27
CA ASP A 259 -17.76 4.72 -5.06
C ASP A 259 -18.49 5.16 -6.33
N ALA A 260 -17.99 6.19 -7.00
CA ALA A 260 -18.59 6.73 -8.22
C ALA A 260 -18.46 5.81 -9.45
N HIS A 261 -17.54 4.84 -9.42
CA HIS A 261 -17.22 3.95 -10.53
C HIS A 261 -17.28 2.47 -10.13
N MET A 262 -18.15 2.12 -9.18
CA MET A 262 -18.22 0.75 -8.62
C MET A 262 -18.48 -0.31 -9.69
N ASP A 263 -19.15 0.05 -10.78
CA ASP A 263 -19.38 -0.78 -11.96
C ASP A 263 -18.09 -1.22 -12.67
N GLN A 264 -16.96 -0.56 -12.42
CA GLN A 264 -15.63 -0.95 -12.89
C GLN A 264 -14.92 -1.93 -11.96
N PHE A 265 -15.46 -2.21 -10.77
CA PHE A 265 -14.83 -3.05 -9.74
C PHE A 265 -15.62 -4.32 -9.42
N THR A 266 -16.94 -4.32 -9.61
CA THR A 266 -17.82 -5.44 -9.24
C THR A 266 -18.57 -5.98 -10.45
N GLN A 267 -18.93 -7.25 -10.44
CA GLN A 267 -19.86 -7.80 -11.43
C GLN A 267 -21.22 -7.10 -11.29
N LYS A 268 -21.86 -6.75 -12.41
CA LYS A 268 -23.24 -6.22 -12.37
C LYS A 268 -24.14 -7.28 -11.73
N PRO A 269 -24.99 -6.93 -10.75
CA PRO A 269 -26.00 -7.86 -10.28
C PRO A 269 -26.85 -8.28 -11.48
N HIS A 270 -26.94 -9.58 -11.72
CA HIS A 270 -27.88 -10.12 -12.71
C HIS A 270 -29.28 -9.71 -12.26
N SER A 271 -29.90 -8.82 -13.04
CA SER A 271 -31.29 -8.41 -12.93
C SER A 271 -32.23 -9.58 -13.20
#